data_AF-A0A0D3HQ68-F1
#
_entry.id   AF-A0A0D3HQ68-F1
#
_cell.length_a   1.000
_cell.length_b   1.000
_cell.length_c   1.000
_cell.angle_alpha   90.00
_cell.angle_beta   90.00
_cell.angle_gamma   90.00
#
_symmetry.space_group_name_H-M   'P 1'
#
loop_
_entity.id
_entity.type
_entity.pdbx_description
1 polymer ?
#
loop_
_entity_poly.entity_id
_entity_poly.type
_entity_poly.pdbx_seq_one_letter_code
_entity_poly.pdbx_strand_id
1 'polypeptide(L)'
;MARRHMSLLTTTMLVAVVVFLPCLATATGKTGEIAVFWGRNKTEGSLKEACDTGIYTTVIISFFSVFGHGRYWTDLSGHDVSRVGADVKHCQSKNIPVLLSVGGDGYQYSLPTPNSAKDVADHLWHAYLGGGRRGVFRPFGDAVLDGVDLYIDHGGPANYDVLVRRLAGAADGDAEVRVPGRERGGGAGDGAGAAHPPATDGEGRRSLFDWEDWDAWTSRFPASQVYVGLPAEETAADWINPESLYYGVMQRAQTASNYGGAMLWDRGADKAYDNYYGRALKDFRRRALPLSFVVIVLLILAGTGPAAADKSGELTVFWGRNKDEGSLREACDTGVYNTVIISFLTVFGHGRYWADLSGHPVAGVGTDIKHCQHAKNVTVLLSIGGDGDQYSLPTPRSAKDVADHLWHAYLGGGRHGVFRPFGDAVVDGIDLYIDHGGSANYDELATRLGERGGVLLTATVRCMDGQETSGEAAVATGLVGRIHVRFYDDRRCSYDSSERRPFYGAWLGWTARYANASVHVGLPAAWDAASDGWINPAALVFDALPLVRGTPNYGGVVLWNRHFDRRSRYGQTIKGML
;
A
#
# COMPACT_ATOMS: atom_id res chain seq x y z
N MET A 1 29.00 11.60 50.08
CA MET A 1 29.46 11.46 48.68
C MET A 1 28.35 11.15 47.66
N ALA A 2 27.05 11.41 47.93
CA ALA A 2 25.96 11.06 47.00
C ALA A 2 25.34 12.26 46.22
N ARG A 3 25.64 13.52 46.58
CA ARG A 3 25.05 14.70 45.92
C ARG A 3 25.82 15.23 44.70
N ARG A 4 27.06 14.79 44.47
CA ARG A 4 27.86 15.22 43.30
C ARG A 4 27.69 14.34 42.05
N HIS A 5 27.18 13.11 42.20
CA HIS A 5 26.94 12.21 41.07
C HIS A 5 25.64 12.53 40.31
N MET A 6 24.63 13.08 40.97
CA MET A 6 23.33 13.35 40.35
C MET A 6 23.32 14.58 39.43
N SER A 7 24.23 15.53 39.64
CA SER A 7 24.40 16.72 38.78
C SER A 7 25.20 16.42 37.52
N LEU A 8 26.19 15.51 37.60
CA LEU A 8 26.93 15.06 36.42
C LEU A 8 26.06 14.24 35.48
N LEU A 9 25.24 13.32 36.00
CA LEU A 9 24.35 12.47 35.19
C LEU A 9 23.34 13.29 34.38
N THR A 10 22.74 14.33 34.95
CA THR A 10 21.80 15.21 34.25
C THR A 10 22.49 16.09 33.20
N THR A 11 23.73 16.55 33.44
CA THR A 11 24.49 17.30 32.41
C THR A 11 25.01 16.39 31.30
N THR A 12 25.47 15.17 31.57
CA THR A 12 25.84 14.20 30.51
C THR A 12 24.65 13.75 29.67
N MET A 13 23.45 13.63 30.26
CA MET A 13 22.25 13.27 29.51
C MET A 13 21.76 14.44 28.63
N LEU A 14 21.87 15.69 29.10
CA LEU A 14 21.57 16.89 28.30
C LEU A 14 22.57 17.07 27.14
N VAL A 15 23.85 16.78 27.36
CA VAL A 15 24.90 16.87 26.33
C VAL A 15 24.80 15.72 25.32
N ALA A 16 24.41 14.51 25.74
CA ALA A 16 24.15 13.41 24.81
C ALA A 16 22.94 13.69 23.90
N VAL A 17 21.90 14.34 24.42
CA VAL A 17 20.76 14.81 23.60
C VAL A 17 21.21 15.89 22.61
N VAL A 18 22.06 16.83 23.01
CA VAL A 18 22.54 17.92 22.11
C VAL A 18 23.57 17.43 21.06
N VAL A 19 24.38 16.41 21.36
CA VAL A 19 25.40 15.88 20.44
C VAL A 19 24.84 14.84 19.45
N PHE A 20 23.72 14.17 19.75
CA PHE A 20 22.99 13.35 18.78
C PHE A 20 21.93 14.12 17.97
N LEU A 21 21.77 15.42 18.21
CA LEU A 21 20.85 16.28 17.46
C LEU A 21 21.24 16.59 15.98
N PRO A 22 22.45 16.33 15.45
CA PRO A 22 22.68 16.52 14.01
C PRO A 22 22.24 15.36 13.11
N CYS A 23 21.77 14.22 13.64
CA CYS A 23 21.44 13.05 12.80
C CYS A 23 19.94 12.70 12.74
N LEU A 24 19.06 13.58 13.23
CA LEU A 24 17.60 13.49 13.03
C LEU A 24 17.03 14.64 12.18
N ALA A 25 17.89 15.44 11.56
CA ALA A 25 17.49 16.38 10.54
C ALA A 25 17.65 15.74 9.15
N THR A 26 16.72 14.86 8.75
CA THR A 26 16.38 14.53 7.35
C THR A 26 15.30 13.45 7.28
N ALA A 27 14.13 13.70 7.88
CA ALA A 27 12.89 13.04 7.49
C ALA A 27 11.68 13.91 7.83
N THR A 28 11.80 15.23 7.65
CA THR A 28 10.60 16.04 7.40
C THR A 28 10.19 15.71 5.97
N GLY A 29 9.15 14.88 5.78
CA GLY A 29 8.61 14.58 4.46
C GLY A 29 8.46 15.89 3.69
N LYS A 30 9.16 16.03 2.56
CA LYS A 30 9.05 17.23 1.73
C LYS A 30 7.59 17.31 1.31
N THR A 31 6.93 18.39 1.73
CA THR A 31 5.55 18.67 1.35
C THR A 31 5.53 19.00 -0.13
N GLY A 32 5.44 17.96 -0.95
CA GLY A 32 5.48 18.07 -2.40
C GLY A 32 4.39 18.99 -2.93
N GLU A 33 4.69 19.67 -4.03
CA GLU A 33 3.74 20.46 -4.80
C GLU A 33 2.73 19.57 -5.52
N ILE A 34 1.57 20.13 -5.86
CA ILE A 34 0.52 19.45 -6.62
C ILE A 34 0.32 20.23 -7.91
N ALA A 35 0.89 19.72 -9.00
CA ALA A 35 0.65 20.24 -10.34
C ALA A 35 -0.59 19.57 -10.95
N VAL A 36 -1.35 20.29 -11.78
CA VAL A 36 -2.48 19.72 -12.52
C VAL A 36 -2.53 20.26 -13.94
N PHE A 37 -2.81 19.40 -14.90
CA PHE A 37 -3.13 19.81 -16.26
C PHE A 37 -4.59 20.27 -16.39
N TRP A 38 -4.79 21.41 -17.05
CA TRP A 38 -6.10 22.02 -17.33
C TRP A 38 -6.20 22.41 -18.80
N GLY A 39 -7.36 22.27 -19.43
CA GLY A 39 -7.64 22.71 -20.81
C GLY A 39 -7.98 21.57 -21.78
N ARG A 40 -8.10 20.33 -21.30
CA ARG A 40 -8.37 19.15 -22.15
C ARG A 40 -9.84 18.76 -22.21
N ASN A 41 -10.67 19.27 -21.33
CA ASN A 41 -12.07 18.89 -21.28
C ASN A 41 -12.96 20.03 -20.78
N LYS A 42 -13.93 20.45 -21.58
CA LYS A 42 -14.85 21.54 -21.23
C LYS A 42 -15.60 21.33 -19.90
N THR A 43 -15.73 20.09 -19.42
CA THR A 43 -16.38 19.77 -18.14
C THR A 43 -15.50 20.07 -16.90
N GLU A 44 -14.21 20.35 -17.10
CA GLU A 44 -13.24 20.57 -16.03
C GLU A 44 -13.42 21.90 -15.26
N GLY A 45 -14.35 22.76 -15.72
CA GLY A 45 -14.59 24.09 -15.16
C GLY A 45 -13.60 25.14 -15.65
N SER A 46 -13.75 26.37 -15.17
CA SER A 46 -12.83 27.45 -15.54
C SER A 46 -11.48 27.32 -14.83
N LEU A 47 -10.45 27.94 -15.38
CA LEU A 47 -9.12 27.98 -14.75
C LEU A 47 -9.20 28.67 -13.37
N LYS A 48 -10.02 29.73 -13.26
CA LYS A 48 -10.31 30.38 -11.97
C LYS A 48 -10.90 29.40 -10.95
N GLU A 49 -11.83 28.54 -11.36
CA GLU A 49 -12.43 27.53 -10.48
C GLU A 49 -11.37 26.55 -9.96
N ALA A 50 -10.48 26.06 -10.84
CA ALA A 50 -9.38 25.19 -10.45
C ALA A 50 -8.49 25.83 -9.37
N CYS A 51 -8.14 27.11 -9.53
CA CYS A 51 -7.34 27.87 -8.56
C CYS A 51 -8.13 28.23 -7.28
N ASP A 52 -9.46 28.29 -7.35
CA ASP A 52 -10.31 28.53 -6.18
C ASP A 52 -10.45 27.31 -5.26
N THR A 53 -10.19 26.11 -5.76
CA THR A 53 -10.15 24.89 -4.93
C THR A 53 -9.11 24.97 -3.81
N GLY A 54 -8.03 25.73 -4.03
CA GLY A 54 -6.85 25.74 -3.18
C GLY A 54 -6.19 24.38 -3.02
N ILE A 55 -6.42 23.45 -3.96
CA ILE A 55 -5.81 22.11 -3.99
C ILE A 55 -4.45 22.18 -4.67
N TYR A 56 -4.44 22.69 -5.89
CA TYR A 56 -3.26 22.70 -6.75
C TYR A 56 -2.34 23.86 -6.41
N THR A 57 -1.04 23.59 -6.41
CA THR A 57 0.00 24.62 -6.25
C THR A 57 0.46 25.17 -7.58
N THR A 58 0.32 24.39 -8.67
CA THR A 58 0.72 24.77 -10.03
C THR A 58 -0.35 24.31 -11.00
N VAL A 59 -0.68 25.12 -12.00
CA VAL A 59 -1.59 24.73 -13.08
C VAL A 59 -0.89 24.79 -14.42
N ILE A 60 -1.04 23.74 -15.23
CA ILE A 60 -0.41 23.60 -16.54
C ILE A 60 -1.51 23.61 -17.61
N ILE A 61 -1.50 24.61 -18.48
CA ILE A 61 -2.47 24.75 -19.57
C ILE A 61 -2.09 23.80 -20.72
N SER A 62 -2.97 22.86 -21.05
CA SER A 62 -2.89 21.94 -22.19
C SER A 62 -3.71 22.45 -23.36
N PHE A 63 -3.27 22.41 -24.62
CA PHE A 63 -1.90 22.25 -25.09
C PHE A 63 -1.62 23.25 -26.21
N PHE A 64 -0.37 23.71 -26.32
CA PHE A 64 0.17 24.29 -27.54
C PHE A 64 0.61 23.15 -28.48
N SER A 65 -0.35 22.62 -29.24
CA SER A 65 -0.29 21.31 -29.89
C SER A 65 0.06 21.33 -31.38
N VAL A 66 0.12 22.52 -32.00
CA VAL A 66 0.63 22.69 -33.37
C VAL A 66 1.73 23.72 -33.34
N PHE A 67 2.97 23.31 -33.65
CA PHE A 67 4.10 24.23 -33.74
C PHE A 67 5.19 23.77 -34.70
N GLY A 68 5.95 24.74 -35.22
CA GLY A 68 6.91 24.51 -36.28
C GLY A 68 6.31 24.73 -37.68
N HIS A 69 7.17 24.83 -38.68
CA HIS A 69 6.79 25.19 -40.06
C HIS A 69 5.93 26.47 -40.17
N GLY A 70 6.09 27.43 -39.24
CA GLY A 70 5.35 28.68 -39.22
C GLY A 70 3.88 28.58 -38.82
N ARG A 71 3.42 27.44 -38.27
CA ARG A 71 2.07 27.27 -37.74
C ARG A 71 2.14 27.22 -36.22
N TYR A 72 1.17 27.84 -35.54
CA TYR A 72 1.10 27.92 -34.09
C TYR A 72 -0.36 27.82 -33.66
N TRP A 73 -0.69 26.86 -32.79
CA TRP A 73 -2.06 26.70 -32.28
C TRP A 73 -2.07 26.19 -30.84
N THR A 74 -2.95 26.77 -30.04
CA THR A 74 -3.33 26.25 -28.72
C THR A 74 -4.74 25.69 -28.80
N ASP A 75 -4.90 24.43 -28.44
CA ASP A 75 -6.20 23.79 -28.30
C ASP A 75 -6.60 23.73 -26.83
N LEU A 76 -7.67 24.44 -26.48
CA LEU A 76 -8.28 24.41 -25.13
C LEU A 76 -9.66 23.73 -25.18
N SER A 77 -9.88 22.77 -26.08
CA SER A 77 -11.02 21.83 -26.05
C SER A 77 -12.39 22.50 -25.92
N GLY A 78 -12.57 23.67 -26.55
CA GLY A 78 -13.83 24.42 -26.57
C GLY A 78 -14.07 25.37 -25.39
N HIS A 79 -13.05 25.67 -24.57
CA HIS A 79 -13.07 26.75 -23.58
C HIS A 79 -13.09 28.14 -24.24
N ASP A 80 -13.69 29.11 -23.55
CA ASP A 80 -13.67 30.52 -23.97
C ASP A 80 -12.31 31.16 -23.66
N VAL A 81 -11.45 31.17 -24.67
CA VAL A 81 -10.07 31.69 -24.61
C VAL A 81 -10.02 33.14 -24.14
N SER A 82 -11.06 33.95 -24.41
CA SER A 82 -11.08 35.38 -24.04
C SER A 82 -11.08 35.61 -22.52
N ARG A 83 -11.53 34.62 -21.74
CA ARG A 83 -11.57 34.68 -20.26
C ARG A 83 -10.32 34.16 -19.60
N VAL A 84 -9.55 33.31 -20.29
CA VAL A 84 -8.38 32.62 -19.72
C VAL A 84 -7.35 33.63 -19.21
N GLY A 85 -7.15 34.77 -19.89
CA GLY A 85 -6.21 35.80 -19.42
C GLY A 85 -6.57 36.40 -18.06
N ALA A 86 -7.86 36.61 -17.77
CA ALA A 86 -8.32 37.07 -16.46
C ALA A 86 -8.15 35.99 -15.40
N ASP A 87 -8.43 34.73 -15.74
CA ASP A 87 -8.27 33.58 -14.85
C ASP A 87 -6.79 33.33 -14.50
N VAL A 88 -5.86 33.49 -15.45
CA VAL A 88 -4.40 33.43 -15.21
C VAL A 88 -4.00 34.44 -14.13
N LYS A 89 -4.38 35.71 -14.29
CA LYS A 89 -4.08 36.77 -13.32
C LYS A 89 -4.69 36.47 -11.94
N HIS A 90 -5.88 35.87 -11.92
CA HIS A 90 -6.52 35.42 -10.68
C HIS A 90 -5.73 34.31 -9.98
N CYS A 91 -5.29 33.28 -10.70
CA CYS A 91 -4.42 32.23 -10.15
C CYS A 91 -3.10 32.80 -9.60
N GLN A 92 -2.47 33.69 -10.36
CA GLN A 92 -1.22 34.35 -9.96
C GLN A 92 -1.41 35.21 -8.71
N SER A 93 -2.55 35.89 -8.55
CA SER A 93 -2.88 36.64 -7.33
C SER A 93 -2.96 35.76 -6.07
N LYS A 94 -3.10 34.44 -6.25
CA LYS A 94 -3.09 33.43 -5.18
C LYS A 94 -1.74 32.72 -5.02
N ASN A 95 -0.70 33.20 -5.70
CA ASN A 95 0.62 32.56 -5.80
C ASN A 95 0.57 31.15 -6.40
N ILE A 96 -0.32 30.92 -7.36
CA ILE A 96 -0.39 29.67 -8.13
C ILE A 96 0.22 29.97 -9.51
N PRO A 97 1.45 29.52 -9.81
CA PRO A 97 2.03 29.66 -11.14
C PRO A 97 1.19 28.94 -12.20
N VAL A 98 1.08 29.58 -13.36
CA VAL A 98 0.38 29.06 -14.53
C VAL A 98 1.35 28.90 -15.69
N LEU A 99 1.53 27.65 -16.13
CA LEU A 99 2.44 27.29 -17.21
C LEU A 99 1.65 26.96 -18.49
N LEU A 100 2.27 27.09 -19.67
CA LEU A 100 1.75 26.55 -20.92
C LEU A 100 2.52 25.30 -21.32
N SER A 101 1.82 24.18 -21.51
CA SER A 101 2.42 22.96 -22.02
C SER A 101 2.51 22.98 -23.55
N VAL A 102 3.73 22.80 -24.05
CA VAL A 102 4.09 22.73 -25.46
C VAL A 102 4.21 21.26 -25.86
N GLY A 103 3.44 20.87 -26.87
CA GLY A 103 3.34 19.49 -27.33
C GLY A 103 1.96 18.89 -27.06
N GLY A 104 1.92 17.73 -26.43
CA GLY A 104 0.72 16.92 -26.25
C GLY A 104 0.69 15.69 -27.14
N ASP A 105 -0.42 14.95 -27.08
CA ASP A 105 -0.67 13.68 -27.77
C ASP A 105 -0.86 13.82 -29.31
N GLY A 106 -0.70 15.05 -29.83
CA GLY A 106 -0.84 15.37 -31.25
C GLY A 106 0.41 15.07 -32.06
N TYR A 107 0.26 14.94 -33.39
CA TYR A 107 1.36 14.69 -34.34
C TYR A 107 1.80 15.94 -35.11
N GLN A 108 1.29 17.11 -34.76
CA GLN A 108 1.39 18.32 -35.58
C GLN A 108 2.49 19.28 -35.10
N TYR A 109 3.57 18.74 -34.54
CA TYR A 109 4.73 19.51 -34.14
C TYR A 109 6.05 18.83 -34.49
N SER A 110 7.01 19.63 -34.96
CA SER A 110 8.40 19.18 -35.15
C SER A 110 9.36 20.37 -35.17
N LEU A 111 10.60 20.12 -34.76
CA LEU A 111 11.69 21.11 -34.74
C LEU A 111 12.87 20.60 -35.57
N PRO A 112 12.76 20.56 -36.92
CA PRO A 112 13.78 19.97 -37.78
C PRO A 112 15.10 20.74 -37.78
N THR A 113 15.11 22.01 -37.38
CA THR A 113 16.32 22.87 -37.37
C THR A 113 16.42 23.72 -36.11
N PRO A 114 17.62 24.20 -35.74
CA PRO A 114 17.79 25.20 -34.68
C PRO A 114 16.97 26.47 -34.91
N ASN A 115 16.82 26.91 -36.17
CA ASN A 115 16.02 28.07 -36.50
C ASN A 115 14.53 27.84 -36.23
N SER A 116 13.99 26.67 -36.57
CA SER A 116 12.59 26.35 -36.21
C SER A 116 12.36 26.34 -34.69
N ALA A 117 13.35 25.93 -33.90
CA ALA A 117 13.28 26.01 -32.44
C ALA A 117 13.32 27.46 -31.94
N LYS A 118 14.18 28.31 -32.53
CA LYS A 118 14.25 29.74 -32.22
C LYS A 118 12.97 30.47 -32.61
N ASP A 119 12.38 30.16 -33.75
CA ASP A 119 11.10 30.73 -34.20
C ASP A 119 9.96 30.39 -33.24
N VAL A 120 9.89 29.14 -32.78
CA VAL A 120 8.91 28.71 -31.76
C VAL A 120 9.18 29.39 -30.42
N ALA A 121 10.43 29.51 -29.99
CA ALA A 121 10.80 30.22 -28.76
C ALA A 121 10.36 31.69 -28.81
N ASP A 122 10.67 32.39 -29.90
CA ASP A 122 10.32 33.79 -30.10
C ASP A 122 8.79 33.95 -30.18
N HIS A 123 8.07 33.00 -30.81
CA HIS A 123 6.61 33.00 -30.81
C HIS A 123 6.04 32.86 -29.40
N LEU A 124 6.48 31.86 -28.62
CA LEU A 124 6.04 31.65 -27.24
C LEU A 124 6.32 32.89 -26.37
N TRP A 125 7.50 33.48 -26.52
CA TRP A 125 7.90 34.68 -25.79
C TRP A 125 6.95 35.86 -26.07
N HIS A 126 6.60 36.10 -27.33
CA HIS A 126 5.78 37.24 -27.73
C HIS A 126 4.27 37.00 -27.61
N ALA A 127 3.81 35.75 -27.68
CA ALA A 127 2.38 35.40 -27.63
C ALA A 127 1.87 35.14 -26.21
N TYR A 128 2.67 34.53 -25.33
CA TYR A 128 2.23 34.06 -24.01
C TYR A 128 3.07 34.56 -22.82
N LEU A 129 4.33 34.90 -23.04
CA LEU A 129 5.23 35.39 -21.99
C LEU A 129 5.39 36.92 -22.03
N GLY A 130 6.50 37.45 -21.49
CA GLY A 130 6.73 38.87 -21.28
C GLY A 130 7.10 39.68 -22.54
N GLY A 131 7.21 39.04 -23.70
CA GLY A 131 7.51 39.72 -24.95
C GLY A 131 6.30 40.41 -25.56
N GLY A 132 6.54 41.32 -26.50
CA GLY A 132 5.49 41.89 -27.35
C GLY A 132 6.02 42.19 -28.75
N ARG A 133 5.35 41.71 -29.78
CA ARG A 133 5.72 41.95 -31.19
C ARG A 133 4.48 42.29 -32.01
N ARG A 134 4.55 43.40 -32.75
CA ARG A 134 3.46 43.82 -33.64
C ARG A 134 3.16 42.70 -34.65
N GLY A 135 1.89 42.32 -34.77
CA GLY A 135 1.43 41.25 -35.66
C GLY A 135 1.43 39.84 -35.04
N VAL A 136 1.92 39.66 -33.82
CA VAL A 136 1.74 38.40 -33.06
C VAL A 136 0.47 38.50 -32.22
N PHE A 137 -0.47 37.59 -32.45
CA PHE A 137 -1.70 37.51 -31.66
C PHE A 137 -1.40 36.93 -30.28
N ARG A 138 -1.97 37.53 -29.22
CA ARG A 138 -1.86 37.05 -27.83
C ARG A 138 -3.19 36.42 -27.41
N PRO A 139 -3.29 35.08 -27.33
CA PRO A 139 -4.55 34.41 -27.05
C PRO A 139 -5.15 34.77 -25.70
N PHE A 140 -4.31 34.96 -24.67
CA PHE A 140 -4.73 35.28 -23.31
C PHE A 140 -4.70 36.79 -23.02
N GLY A 141 -4.78 37.61 -24.08
CA GLY A 141 -4.73 39.07 -23.95
C GLY A 141 -3.39 39.55 -23.37
N ASP A 142 -3.47 40.41 -22.36
CA ASP A 142 -2.31 40.99 -21.68
C ASP A 142 -1.78 40.14 -20.50
N ALA A 143 -2.33 38.94 -20.29
CA ALA A 143 -1.78 38.01 -19.32
C ALA A 143 -0.39 37.51 -19.75
N VAL A 144 0.49 37.35 -18.77
CA VAL A 144 1.85 36.82 -18.92
C VAL A 144 1.93 35.54 -18.09
N LEU A 145 2.24 34.42 -18.73
CA LEU A 145 2.39 33.13 -18.05
C LEU A 145 3.71 33.05 -17.28
N ASP A 146 3.73 32.21 -16.25
CA ASP A 146 4.89 32.04 -15.35
C ASP A 146 5.98 31.17 -15.97
N GLY A 147 5.65 30.37 -16.99
CA GLY A 147 6.62 29.54 -17.70
C GLY A 147 6.03 28.62 -18.75
N VAL A 148 6.87 27.70 -19.22
CA VAL A 148 6.56 26.73 -20.27
C VAL A 148 6.86 25.32 -19.75
N ASP A 149 5.92 24.42 -19.98
CA ASP A 149 6.06 22.98 -19.78
C ASP A 149 6.30 22.30 -21.15
N LEU A 150 7.07 21.20 -21.19
CA LEU A 150 7.36 20.47 -22.43
C LEU A 150 6.84 19.04 -22.33
N TYR A 151 5.73 18.77 -23.02
CA TYR A 151 5.14 17.44 -23.15
C TYR A 151 5.36 16.92 -24.58
N ILE A 152 6.51 16.27 -24.83
CA ILE A 152 6.91 15.86 -26.19
C ILE A 152 6.80 14.33 -26.32
N ASP A 153 5.71 13.87 -26.94
CA ASP A 153 5.46 12.44 -27.17
C ASP A 153 5.86 11.99 -28.59
N HIS A 154 5.62 12.84 -29.60
CA HIS A 154 5.69 12.44 -31.02
C HIS A 154 6.69 13.28 -31.86
N GLY A 155 7.43 14.19 -31.24
CA GLY A 155 8.18 15.26 -31.94
C GLY A 155 9.57 14.92 -32.49
N GLY A 156 10.05 13.68 -32.35
CA GLY A 156 11.45 13.32 -32.62
C GLY A 156 12.45 14.04 -31.69
N PRO A 157 13.73 13.64 -31.60
CA PRO A 157 14.66 14.19 -30.60
C PRO A 157 15.26 15.56 -30.95
N ALA A 158 14.80 16.23 -32.02
CA ALA A 158 15.57 17.33 -32.61
C ALA A 158 15.28 18.70 -31.97
N ASN A 159 16.34 19.45 -31.62
CA ASN A 159 16.38 20.88 -31.30
C ASN A 159 15.52 21.40 -30.13
N TYR A 160 14.94 20.53 -29.29
CA TYR A 160 14.26 20.96 -28.05
C TYR A 160 15.22 21.59 -27.04
N ASP A 161 16.50 21.18 -27.05
CA ASP A 161 17.57 21.82 -26.27
C ASP A 161 17.80 23.28 -26.70
N VAL A 162 17.75 23.57 -28.01
CA VAL A 162 17.84 24.93 -28.56
C VAL A 162 16.64 25.76 -28.13
N LEU A 163 15.42 25.19 -28.19
CA LEU A 163 14.19 25.84 -27.71
C LEU A 163 14.33 26.25 -26.24
N VAL A 164 14.76 25.31 -25.38
CA VAL A 164 14.92 25.55 -23.94
C VAL A 164 15.99 26.61 -23.66
N ARG A 165 17.18 26.50 -24.28
CA ARG A 165 18.25 27.50 -24.08
C ARG A 165 17.82 28.90 -24.49
N ARG A 166 17.10 29.01 -25.62
CA ARG A 166 16.58 30.28 -26.13
C ARG A 166 15.55 30.90 -25.19
N LEU A 167 14.61 30.09 -24.68
CA LEU A 167 13.61 30.55 -23.70
C LEU A 167 14.24 30.94 -22.35
N ALA A 168 15.30 30.24 -21.94
CA ALA A 168 16.06 30.54 -20.74
C ALA A 168 16.97 31.78 -20.87
N GLY A 169 17.07 32.39 -22.06
CA GLY A 169 17.93 33.55 -22.31
C GLY A 169 19.43 33.23 -22.36
N ALA A 170 19.82 31.96 -22.51
CA ALA A 170 21.21 31.57 -22.67
C ALA A 170 21.71 31.93 -24.09
N ALA A 171 22.84 32.64 -24.19
CA ALA A 171 23.52 32.85 -25.46
C ALA A 171 24.04 31.51 -26.02
N ASP A 172 24.01 31.34 -27.35
CA ASP A 172 24.57 30.16 -28.05
C ASP A 172 26.07 30.05 -27.71
N GLY A 173 26.43 29.27 -26.67
CA GLY A 173 27.81 29.23 -26.18
C GLY A 173 28.10 28.18 -25.11
N ASP A 174 27.38 28.15 -23.99
CA ASP A 174 27.78 27.33 -22.84
C ASP A 174 26.57 26.70 -22.12
N ALA A 175 26.34 25.41 -22.37
CA ALA A 175 25.75 24.40 -21.47
C ALA A 175 25.19 23.21 -22.28
N GLU A 176 25.76 22.02 -22.09
CA GLU A 176 25.26 20.77 -22.66
C GLU A 176 23.98 20.33 -21.91
N VAL A 177 22.81 20.78 -22.37
CA VAL A 177 21.52 20.21 -21.96
C VAL A 177 21.22 19.02 -22.87
N ARG A 178 21.37 17.79 -22.34
CA ARG A 178 20.97 16.55 -23.03
C ARG A 178 19.49 16.25 -22.77
N VAL A 179 18.67 16.38 -23.81
CA VAL A 179 17.29 15.88 -23.84
C VAL A 179 17.33 14.40 -24.26
N PRO A 180 16.84 13.43 -23.46
CA PRO A 180 16.89 12.02 -23.85
C PRO A 180 15.88 11.69 -24.96
N GLY A 181 16.37 11.06 -26.04
CA GLY A 181 15.58 10.33 -27.02
C GLY A 181 15.53 8.83 -26.67
N ARG A 182 14.36 8.22 -26.88
CA ARG A 182 13.95 6.84 -26.61
C ARG A 182 14.86 5.77 -27.27
N GLU A 183 15.32 4.78 -26.52
CA GLU A 183 15.71 3.46 -27.06
C GLU A 183 14.49 2.52 -27.08
N ARG A 184 14.44 1.64 -28.09
CA ARG A 184 13.25 0.88 -28.53
C ARG A 184 12.78 -0.22 -27.56
N GLY A 185 11.46 -0.26 -27.32
CA GLY A 185 10.72 -1.48 -26.91
C GLY A 185 9.32 -1.19 -26.37
N GLY A 186 8.27 -1.78 -26.96
CA GLY A 186 6.90 -1.83 -26.42
C GLY A 186 6.01 -0.61 -26.72
N GLY A 187 4.81 -0.84 -27.25
CA GLY A 187 3.91 0.19 -27.78
C GLY A 187 2.83 0.70 -26.81
N ALA A 188 2.18 1.77 -27.29
CA ALA A 188 1.05 2.56 -26.75
C ALA A 188 1.38 3.70 -25.76
N GLY A 189 1.71 4.86 -26.35
CA GLY A 189 1.45 6.23 -25.86
C GLY A 189 2.10 6.66 -24.54
N ASP A 190 3.33 7.19 -24.57
CA ASP A 190 4.02 7.69 -23.37
C ASP A 190 4.98 8.85 -23.71
N GLY A 191 4.51 10.09 -23.49
CA GLY A 191 5.22 11.34 -23.72
C GLY A 191 5.64 12.04 -22.42
N ALA A 192 6.86 12.58 -22.44
CA ALA A 192 7.62 13.27 -21.41
C ALA A 192 6.88 13.84 -20.17
N GLY A 193 7.32 13.40 -18.98
CA GLY A 193 7.12 14.10 -17.70
C GLY A 193 6.53 13.22 -16.58
N ALA A 194 5.91 12.10 -16.92
CA ALA A 194 5.52 11.05 -15.98
C ALA A 194 6.41 9.84 -16.23
N ALA A 195 7.10 9.34 -15.19
CA ALA A 195 7.62 7.98 -15.25
C ALA A 195 6.40 7.04 -15.37
N HIS A 196 6.26 6.28 -16.47
CA HIS A 196 5.54 4.99 -16.61
C HIS A 196 5.66 4.48 -18.08
N PRO A 197 5.48 3.17 -18.40
CA PRO A 197 4.75 2.11 -17.68
C PRO A 197 5.46 0.71 -17.68
N PRO A 198 4.74 -0.42 -17.53
CA PRO A 198 5.09 -1.49 -16.59
C PRO A 198 6.39 -2.23 -16.94
N ALA A 199 7.37 -2.20 -16.03
CA ALA A 199 8.46 -3.15 -16.08
C ALA A 199 7.93 -4.52 -15.63
N THR A 200 7.98 -5.48 -16.54
CA THR A 200 8.10 -6.87 -16.11
C THR A 200 9.49 -7.05 -15.54
N ASP A 201 9.59 -7.57 -14.32
CA ASP A 201 10.84 -8.20 -13.88
C ASP A 201 11.27 -9.26 -14.92
N GLY A 202 12.51 -9.73 -14.89
CA GLY A 202 13.00 -10.79 -15.79
C GLY A 202 12.20 -12.12 -15.76
N GLU A 203 11.09 -12.15 -15.02
CA GLU A 203 10.14 -13.24 -14.82
C GLU A 203 8.71 -12.90 -15.30
N GLY A 204 8.44 -11.71 -15.86
CA GLY A 204 7.16 -11.37 -16.48
C GLY A 204 6.09 -10.70 -15.59
N ARG A 205 6.43 -10.16 -14.40
CA ARG A 205 5.45 -9.58 -13.45
C ARG A 205 5.30 -8.07 -13.58
N ARG A 206 4.07 -7.55 -13.73
CA ARG A 206 3.78 -6.10 -13.76
C ARG A 206 3.98 -5.46 -12.37
N SER A 207 4.98 -4.59 -12.21
CA SER A 207 5.04 -3.60 -11.13
C SER A 207 4.35 -2.30 -11.55
N LEU A 208 3.55 -1.69 -10.67
CA LEU A 208 2.95 -0.36 -10.90
C LEU A 208 3.98 0.78 -10.81
N PHE A 209 5.14 0.54 -10.20
CA PHE A 209 6.19 1.55 -10.03
C PHE A 209 7.57 0.88 -10.09
N ASP A 210 8.44 1.36 -10.99
CA ASP A 210 9.81 0.89 -11.09
C ASP A 210 10.73 1.83 -10.30
N TRP A 211 11.28 1.33 -9.19
CA TRP A 211 12.16 2.10 -8.32
C TRP A 211 13.57 2.24 -8.88
N GLU A 212 14.02 1.33 -9.75
CA GLU A 212 15.31 1.43 -10.43
C GLU A 212 15.27 2.60 -11.43
N ASP A 213 14.19 2.69 -12.21
CA ASP A 213 13.94 3.83 -13.10
C ASP A 213 13.79 5.14 -12.33
N TRP A 214 13.04 5.15 -11.21
CA TRP A 214 12.90 6.33 -10.36
C TRP A 214 14.24 6.81 -9.82
N ASP A 215 15.05 5.91 -9.27
CA ASP A 215 16.37 6.25 -8.72
C ASP A 215 17.33 6.70 -9.84
N ALA A 216 17.25 6.09 -11.03
CA ALA A 216 18.01 6.51 -12.20
C ALA A 216 17.62 7.92 -12.67
N TRP A 217 16.31 8.23 -12.74
CA TRP A 217 15.81 9.54 -13.15
C TRP A 217 16.19 10.63 -12.16
N THR A 218 15.95 10.39 -10.87
CA THR A 218 16.25 11.34 -9.80
C THR A 218 17.75 11.61 -9.69
N SER A 219 18.60 10.58 -9.86
CA SER A 219 20.05 10.71 -9.86
C SER A 219 20.60 11.39 -11.11
N ARG A 220 19.95 11.20 -12.27
CA ARG A 220 20.38 11.80 -13.55
C ARG A 220 20.16 13.31 -13.59
N PHE A 221 19.17 13.82 -12.88
CA PHE A 221 18.79 15.24 -12.90
C PHE A 221 18.71 15.85 -11.48
N PRO A 222 19.82 15.89 -10.74
CA PRO A 222 19.81 16.30 -9.33
C PRO A 222 19.44 17.78 -9.12
N ALA A 223 19.58 18.62 -10.16
CA ALA A 223 19.20 20.03 -10.15
C ALA A 223 17.71 20.27 -10.49
N SER A 224 16.99 19.26 -10.94
CA SER A 224 15.58 19.35 -11.35
C SER A 224 14.68 18.71 -10.30
N GLN A 225 13.53 19.34 -10.01
CA GLN A 225 12.50 18.70 -9.21
C GLN A 225 11.79 17.60 -10.01
N VAL A 226 11.59 16.44 -9.40
CA VAL A 226 10.93 15.28 -10.02
C VAL A 226 9.56 15.08 -9.39
N TYR A 227 8.53 14.95 -10.24
CA TYR A 227 7.14 14.80 -9.83
C TYR A 227 6.64 13.38 -10.17
N VAL A 228 5.81 12.82 -9.30
CA VAL A 228 5.09 11.56 -9.58
C VAL A 228 3.85 11.91 -10.41
N GLY A 229 3.79 11.44 -11.66
CA GLY A 229 2.64 11.63 -12.54
C GLY A 229 1.53 10.63 -12.21
N LEU A 230 0.28 11.09 -12.11
CA LEU A 230 -0.84 10.29 -11.62
C LEU A 230 -2.11 10.52 -12.46
N PRO A 231 -2.77 9.45 -12.93
CA PRO A 231 -4.13 9.58 -13.45
C PRO A 231 -5.09 9.89 -12.31
N ALA A 232 -5.93 10.91 -12.49
CA ALA A 232 -6.95 11.28 -11.50
C ALA A 232 -8.27 10.50 -11.66
N GLU A 233 -8.40 9.66 -12.69
CA GLU A 233 -9.59 8.88 -13.00
C GLU A 233 -9.50 7.46 -12.43
N GLU A 234 -10.48 7.05 -11.61
CA GLU A 234 -10.48 5.73 -10.94
C GLU A 234 -10.50 4.54 -11.91
N THR A 235 -11.04 4.73 -13.11
CA THR A 235 -11.13 3.70 -14.15
C THR A 235 -9.84 3.56 -14.98
N ALA A 236 -8.86 4.44 -14.80
CA ALA A 236 -7.60 4.37 -15.54
C ALA A 236 -6.79 3.13 -15.10
N ALA A 237 -6.16 2.46 -16.06
CA ALA A 237 -5.44 1.20 -15.82
C ALA A 237 -4.31 1.32 -14.77
N ASP A 238 -3.71 2.50 -14.66
CA ASP A 238 -2.61 2.80 -13.73
C ASP A 238 -3.06 3.65 -12.53
N TRP A 239 -4.37 3.72 -12.27
CA TRP A 239 -4.89 4.42 -11.11
C TRP A 239 -4.55 3.70 -9.81
N ILE A 240 -4.06 4.46 -8.83
CA ILE A 240 -3.71 3.98 -7.50
C ILE A 240 -4.61 4.68 -6.49
N ASN A 241 -5.29 3.93 -5.62
CA ASN A 241 -6.07 4.53 -4.54
C ASN A 241 -5.22 5.49 -3.68
N PRO A 242 -5.71 6.67 -3.28
CA PRO A 242 -4.89 7.69 -2.61
C PRO A 242 -4.17 7.23 -1.33
N GLU A 243 -4.75 6.31 -0.55
CA GLU A 243 -4.05 5.78 0.63
C GLU A 243 -2.89 4.87 0.20
N SER A 244 -3.10 4.01 -0.79
CA SER A 244 -2.05 3.16 -1.37
C SER A 244 -0.93 4.00 -2.00
N LEU A 245 -1.31 5.10 -2.65
CA LEU A 245 -0.36 6.08 -3.17
C LEU A 245 0.48 6.69 -2.04
N TYR A 246 -0.15 7.17 -0.97
CA TYR A 246 0.57 7.83 0.13
C TYR A 246 1.55 6.90 0.83
N TYR A 247 1.08 5.71 1.22
CA TYR A 247 1.87 4.79 2.03
C TYR A 247 2.82 3.93 1.18
N GLY A 248 2.51 3.66 -0.08
CA GLY A 248 3.31 2.79 -0.97
C GLY A 248 4.29 3.56 -1.86
N VAL A 249 3.86 4.64 -2.49
CA VAL A 249 4.66 5.36 -3.50
C VAL A 249 5.25 6.64 -2.92
N MET A 250 4.43 7.50 -2.29
CA MET A 250 4.90 8.82 -1.86
C MET A 250 5.96 8.74 -0.76
N GLN A 251 5.85 7.80 0.20
CA GLN A 251 6.89 7.63 1.23
C GLN A 251 8.27 7.35 0.61
N ARG A 252 8.34 6.50 -0.41
CA ARG A 252 9.60 6.17 -1.09
C ARG A 252 10.02 7.27 -2.05
N ALA A 253 9.11 7.83 -2.85
CA ALA A 253 9.43 8.93 -3.76
C ALA A 253 10.03 10.14 -3.02
N GLN A 254 9.51 10.47 -1.83
CA GLN A 254 10.00 11.56 -0.97
C GLN A 254 11.44 11.38 -0.47
N THR A 255 12.01 10.17 -0.54
CA THR A 255 13.41 9.93 -0.17
C THR A 255 14.40 10.57 -1.15
N ALA A 256 13.96 10.85 -2.39
CA ALA A 256 14.80 11.53 -3.37
C ALA A 256 15.08 12.98 -2.93
N SER A 257 16.35 13.38 -3.03
CA SER A 257 16.81 14.73 -2.65
C SER A 257 16.16 15.82 -3.51
N ASN A 258 15.69 15.48 -4.69
CA ASN A 258 15.03 16.35 -5.65
C ASN A 258 13.55 16.03 -5.88
N TYR A 259 12.89 15.31 -4.97
CA TYR A 259 11.44 15.12 -5.02
C TYR A 259 10.70 16.48 -4.97
N GLY A 260 9.89 16.75 -6.01
CA GLY A 260 9.13 17.97 -6.21
C GLY A 260 7.67 17.86 -5.78
N GLY A 261 7.04 16.70 -5.98
CA GLY A 261 5.64 16.50 -5.63
C GLY A 261 4.90 15.50 -6.51
N ALA A 262 3.60 15.72 -6.68
CA ALA A 262 2.73 14.93 -7.53
C ALA A 262 2.13 15.80 -8.64
N MET A 263 1.89 15.19 -9.80
CA MET A 263 1.31 15.85 -10.96
C MET A 263 0.09 15.05 -11.43
N LEU A 264 -1.07 15.70 -11.48
CA LEU A 264 -2.32 15.11 -11.95
C LEU A 264 -2.48 15.38 -13.44
N TRP A 265 -2.71 14.30 -14.20
CA TRP A 265 -2.78 14.36 -15.67
C TRP A 265 -3.98 15.12 -16.23
N ASP A 266 -5.08 15.21 -15.48
CA ASP A 266 -6.31 15.80 -15.98
C ASP A 266 -7.18 16.37 -14.85
N ARG A 267 -7.39 17.68 -14.87
CA ARG A 267 -8.28 18.39 -13.93
C ARG A 267 -9.72 17.92 -14.03
N GLY A 268 -10.20 17.61 -15.24
CA GLY A 268 -11.56 17.15 -15.49
C GLY A 268 -11.83 15.81 -14.84
N ALA A 269 -10.88 14.88 -14.94
CA ALA A 269 -10.94 13.60 -14.24
C ALA A 269 -11.00 13.82 -12.71
N ASP A 270 -10.12 14.65 -12.14
CA ASP A 270 -10.18 14.95 -10.70
C ASP A 270 -11.53 15.59 -10.33
N LYS A 271 -12.07 16.48 -11.17
CA LYS A 271 -13.37 17.15 -10.95
C LYS A 271 -14.54 16.18 -10.95
N ALA A 272 -14.54 15.21 -11.86
CA ALA A 272 -15.63 14.25 -12.02
C ALA A 272 -15.92 13.49 -10.72
N TYR A 273 -14.90 13.32 -9.88
CA TYR A 273 -14.97 12.70 -8.56
C TYR A 273 -14.86 13.75 -7.43
N ASP A 274 -15.44 14.93 -7.63
CA ASP A 274 -15.47 16.04 -6.66
C ASP A 274 -14.06 16.48 -6.17
N ASN A 275 -13.03 16.34 -6.99
CA ASN A 275 -11.62 16.61 -6.60
C ASN A 275 -11.11 15.67 -5.51
N TYR A 276 -11.66 14.45 -5.41
CA TYR A 276 -11.29 13.45 -4.41
C TYR A 276 -9.77 13.21 -4.36
N TYR A 277 -9.15 13.00 -5.52
CA TYR A 277 -7.74 12.65 -5.62
C TYR A 277 -6.83 13.83 -5.25
N GLY A 278 -7.14 15.01 -5.77
CA GLY A 278 -6.47 16.25 -5.42
C GLY A 278 -6.59 16.60 -3.93
N ARG A 279 -7.78 16.44 -3.32
CA ARG A 279 -7.98 16.65 -1.89
C ARG A 279 -7.15 15.69 -1.04
N ALA A 280 -7.08 14.42 -1.42
CA ALA A 280 -6.26 13.45 -0.72
C ALA A 280 -4.76 13.85 -0.74
N LEU A 281 -4.22 14.23 -1.91
CA LEU A 281 -2.86 14.77 -2.03
C LEU A 281 -2.64 16.01 -1.17
N LYS A 282 -3.61 16.93 -1.13
CA LYS A 282 -3.56 18.14 -0.28
C LYS A 282 -3.56 17.79 1.21
N ASP A 283 -4.33 16.79 1.62
CA ASP A 283 -4.39 16.35 3.02
C ASP A 283 -3.09 15.67 3.44
N PHE A 284 -2.47 14.87 2.56
CA PHE A 284 -1.14 14.32 2.78
C PHE A 284 -0.09 15.42 3.01
N ARG A 285 -0.18 16.52 2.25
CA ARG A 285 0.66 17.71 2.44
C ARG A 285 0.44 18.39 3.80
N ARG A 286 -0.80 18.36 4.35
CA ARG A 286 -1.14 18.96 5.66
C ARG A 286 -0.78 18.08 6.86
N ARG A 287 -0.70 16.76 6.67
CA ARG A 287 -0.36 15.78 7.73
C ARG A 287 1.13 15.72 8.09
N ALA A 288 2.00 16.48 7.41
CA ALA A 288 3.37 16.72 7.84
C ALA A 288 3.36 17.63 9.10
N LEU A 289 3.21 17.02 10.28
CA LEU A 289 3.11 17.73 11.56
C LEU A 289 4.36 18.59 11.84
N PRO A 290 4.19 19.83 12.33
CA PRO A 290 5.31 20.64 12.83
C PRO A 290 5.91 19.97 14.08
N LEU A 291 7.23 20.09 14.24
CA LEU A 291 8.02 19.56 15.38
C LEU A 291 7.38 19.79 16.76
N SER A 292 6.54 20.82 16.89
CA SER A 292 5.81 21.19 18.11
C SER A 292 4.90 20.08 18.66
N PHE A 293 4.32 19.22 17.80
CA PHE A 293 3.44 18.14 18.26
C PHE A 293 4.22 16.93 18.80
N VAL A 294 5.41 16.66 18.23
CA VAL A 294 6.34 15.61 18.70
C VAL A 294 6.89 15.97 20.08
N VAL A 295 7.14 17.26 20.34
CA VAL A 295 7.59 17.74 21.66
C VAL A 295 6.48 17.62 22.72
N ILE A 296 5.22 17.85 22.37
CA ILE A 296 4.09 17.68 23.30
C ILE A 296 3.83 16.20 23.60
N VAL A 297 3.93 15.31 22.61
CA VAL A 297 3.85 13.84 22.82
C VAL A 297 5.02 13.34 23.69
N LEU A 298 6.24 13.87 23.49
CA LEU A 298 7.40 13.56 24.33
C LEU A 298 7.26 14.09 25.77
N LEU A 299 6.59 15.23 25.97
CA LEU A 299 6.30 15.77 27.31
C LEU A 299 5.18 15.00 28.03
N ILE A 300 4.22 14.42 27.30
CA ILE A 300 3.21 13.52 27.86
C ILE A 300 3.83 12.16 28.24
N LEU A 301 4.81 11.67 27.47
CA LEU A 301 5.58 10.45 27.78
C LEU A 301 6.53 10.57 28.98
N ALA A 302 6.85 11.80 29.41
CA ALA A 302 7.68 12.05 30.60
C ALA A 302 6.88 12.08 31.92
N GLY A 303 5.55 12.04 31.85
CA GLY A 303 4.67 11.86 33.01
C GLY A 303 4.60 10.39 33.40
N THR A 304 5.53 9.94 34.25
CA THR A 304 5.56 8.56 34.76
C THR A 304 4.36 8.26 35.66
N GLY A 305 3.28 7.74 35.07
CA GLY A 305 2.39 6.77 35.71
C GLY A 305 2.79 5.37 35.27
N PRO A 306 2.56 4.31 36.06
CA PRO A 306 2.81 2.94 35.61
C PRO A 306 2.00 2.68 34.34
N ALA A 307 2.72 2.46 33.23
CA ALA A 307 2.13 2.08 31.96
C ALA A 307 1.29 0.82 32.16
N ALA A 308 0.00 0.89 31.80
CA ALA A 308 -0.73 -0.31 31.45
C ALA A 308 0.05 -0.95 30.29
N ALA A 309 0.37 -2.24 30.40
CA ALA A 309 1.06 -2.98 29.35
C ALA A 309 0.33 -2.75 28.01
N ASP A 310 1.03 -2.14 27.06
CA ASP A 310 0.53 -1.98 25.70
C ASP A 310 0.34 -3.40 25.14
N LYS A 311 -0.90 -3.76 24.81
CA LYS A 311 -1.23 -5.10 24.31
C LYS A 311 -0.77 -5.17 22.86
N SER A 312 0.49 -5.57 22.61
CA SER A 312 0.94 -5.87 21.25
C SER A 312 0.18 -7.09 20.73
N GLY A 313 -0.64 -6.90 19.71
CA GLY A 313 -1.41 -7.98 19.08
C GLY A 313 -0.49 -8.99 18.39
N GLU A 314 -0.82 -10.28 18.50
CA GLU A 314 -0.07 -11.32 17.82
C GLU A 314 -0.36 -11.34 16.31
N LEU A 315 0.66 -11.60 15.49
CA LEU A 315 0.49 -11.82 14.06
C LEU A 315 0.62 -13.31 13.73
N THR A 316 -0.43 -13.88 13.15
CA THR A 316 -0.48 -15.28 12.72
C THR A 316 -0.57 -15.38 11.20
N VAL A 317 -0.01 -16.41 10.59
CA VAL A 317 -0.12 -16.66 9.14
C VAL A 317 -0.38 -18.13 8.83
N PHE A 318 -1.21 -18.39 7.82
CA PHE A 318 -1.37 -19.73 7.25
C PHE A 318 -0.26 -20.03 6.24
N TRP A 319 0.34 -21.22 6.32
CA TRP A 319 1.39 -21.74 5.43
C TRP A 319 1.01 -23.13 4.93
N GLY A 320 1.45 -23.51 3.73
CA GLY A 320 1.23 -24.83 3.14
C GLY A 320 0.21 -24.86 2.00
N ARG A 321 -0.22 -23.69 1.49
CA ARG A 321 -1.26 -23.59 0.45
C ARG A 321 -0.74 -23.29 -0.94
N ASN A 322 0.54 -22.98 -1.09
CA ASN A 322 1.15 -22.80 -2.39
C ASN A 322 2.66 -23.09 -2.33
N LYS A 323 3.17 -24.01 -3.17
CA LYS A 323 4.61 -24.35 -3.23
C LYS A 323 5.54 -23.12 -3.38
N ASP A 324 5.08 -22.05 -4.02
CA ASP A 324 5.89 -20.85 -4.29
C ASP A 324 5.93 -19.88 -3.10
N GLU A 325 5.27 -20.21 -1.97
CA GLU A 325 5.30 -19.42 -0.75
C GLU A 325 6.60 -19.58 0.06
N GLY A 326 7.47 -20.50 -0.34
CA GLY A 326 8.72 -20.84 0.34
C GLY A 326 8.52 -21.87 1.45
N SER A 327 9.63 -22.32 2.03
CA SER A 327 9.64 -23.28 3.14
C SER A 327 9.05 -22.70 4.43
N LEU A 328 8.65 -23.60 5.34
CA LEU A 328 8.17 -23.22 6.67
C LEU A 328 9.29 -22.51 7.45
N ARG A 329 10.53 -22.98 7.32
CA ARG A 329 11.70 -22.31 7.91
C ARG A 329 11.86 -20.88 7.42
N GLU A 330 11.76 -20.62 6.13
CA GLU A 330 11.85 -19.26 5.58
C GLU A 330 10.75 -18.35 6.14
N ALA A 331 9.53 -18.87 6.32
CA ALA A 331 8.44 -18.11 6.94
C ALA A 331 8.79 -17.69 8.39
N CYS A 332 9.34 -18.60 9.20
CA CYS A 332 9.77 -18.29 10.57
C CYS A 332 11.02 -17.42 10.63
N ASP A 333 11.95 -17.57 9.69
CA ASP A 333 13.19 -16.79 9.60
C ASP A 333 12.92 -15.30 9.29
N THR A 334 11.76 -14.96 8.71
CA THR A 334 11.34 -13.56 8.52
C THR A 334 11.29 -12.78 9.83
N GLY A 335 11.05 -13.44 10.95
CA GLY A 335 10.79 -12.79 12.23
C GLY A 335 9.51 -11.96 12.24
N VAL A 336 8.60 -12.14 11.27
CA VAL A 336 7.32 -11.41 11.18
C VAL A 336 6.25 -12.04 12.05
N TYR A 337 6.09 -13.36 12.00
CA TYR A 337 4.95 -14.04 12.62
C TYR A 337 5.25 -14.50 14.05
N ASN A 338 4.26 -14.41 14.93
CA ASN A 338 4.27 -15.04 16.25
C ASN A 338 3.82 -16.50 16.18
N THR A 339 2.86 -16.77 15.30
CA THR A 339 2.29 -18.11 15.08
C THR A 339 2.26 -18.41 13.58
N VAL A 340 2.59 -19.65 13.20
CA VAL A 340 2.40 -20.17 11.83
C VAL A 340 1.49 -21.38 11.89
N ILE A 341 0.49 -21.42 11.00
CA ILE A 341 -0.50 -22.50 10.92
C ILE A 341 -0.26 -23.31 9.64
N ILE A 342 0.18 -24.57 9.80
CA ILE A 342 0.38 -25.52 8.69
C ILE A 342 -0.99 -25.97 8.18
N SER A 343 -1.22 -25.82 6.88
CA SER A 343 -2.52 -25.97 6.23
C SER A 343 -2.40 -26.92 5.03
N PHE A 344 -3.11 -28.04 4.96
CA PHE A 344 -4.08 -28.58 5.93
C PHE A 344 -3.99 -30.10 6.04
N LEU A 345 -4.49 -30.66 7.15
CA LEU A 345 -4.98 -32.03 7.18
C LEU A 345 -6.38 -32.07 6.54
N THR A 346 -6.44 -32.30 5.22
CA THR A 346 -7.66 -32.19 4.40
C THR A 346 -8.50 -33.46 4.37
N VAL A 347 -7.94 -34.60 4.78
CA VAL A 347 -8.67 -35.87 4.88
C VAL A 347 -8.57 -36.37 6.31
N PHE A 348 -9.70 -36.52 6.99
CA PHE A 348 -9.78 -37.15 8.31
C PHE A 348 -11.16 -37.73 8.58
N GLY A 349 -11.21 -38.75 9.45
CA GLY A 349 -12.41 -39.54 9.71
C GLY A 349 -12.44 -40.81 8.87
N HIS A 350 -13.35 -41.73 9.22
CA HIS A 350 -13.49 -43.05 8.56
C HIS A 350 -12.17 -43.84 8.43
N GLY A 351 -11.23 -43.64 9.35
CA GLY A 351 -9.92 -44.31 9.36
C GLY A 351 -8.92 -43.83 8.30
N ARG A 352 -9.19 -42.74 7.58
CA ARG A 352 -8.29 -42.14 6.60
C ARG A 352 -7.73 -40.82 7.12
N TYR A 353 -6.44 -40.59 6.91
CA TYR A 353 -5.76 -39.37 7.36
C TYR A 353 -4.73 -38.93 6.32
N TRP A 354 -4.87 -37.72 5.79
CA TRP A 354 -3.95 -37.19 4.77
C TRP A 354 -3.81 -35.67 4.88
N ALA A 355 -2.57 -35.19 4.81
CA ALA A 355 -2.25 -33.78 4.75
C ALA A 355 -1.93 -33.38 3.31
N ASP A 356 -2.53 -32.27 2.85
CA ASP A 356 -2.21 -31.64 1.58
C ASP A 356 -1.54 -30.29 1.84
N LEU A 357 -0.26 -30.21 1.48
CA LEU A 357 0.57 -29.01 1.58
C LEU A 357 0.86 -28.40 0.21
N SER A 358 -0.06 -28.54 -0.76
CA SER A 358 -0.01 -27.86 -2.07
C SER A 358 1.33 -27.96 -2.81
N GLY A 359 1.93 -29.15 -2.81
CA GLY A 359 3.18 -29.44 -3.50
C GLY A 359 4.46 -29.29 -2.67
N HIS A 360 4.38 -28.88 -1.40
CA HIS A 360 5.54 -28.90 -0.51
C HIS A 360 5.96 -30.34 -0.16
N PRO A 361 7.26 -30.65 -0.14
CA PRO A 361 7.74 -31.93 0.35
C PRO A 361 7.48 -32.04 1.85
N VAL A 362 6.75 -33.07 2.27
CA VAL A 362 6.51 -33.37 3.69
C VAL A 362 7.83 -33.69 4.41
N ALA A 363 8.77 -34.28 3.69
CA ALA A 363 10.13 -34.52 4.18
C ALA A 363 10.82 -33.18 4.47
N GLY A 364 11.27 -32.99 5.72
CA GLY A 364 11.95 -31.77 6.18
C GLY A 364 11.05 -30.82 6.98
N VAL A 365 9.71 -30.88 6.82
CA VAL A 365 8.78 -30.04 7.59
C VAL A 365 8.96 -30.21 9.09
N GLY A 366 9.23 -31.44 9.56
CA GLY A 366 9.54 -31.69 10.96
C GLY A 366 10.77 -30.95 11.50
N THR A 367 11.82 -30.82 10.68
CA THR A 367 13.01 -30.04 11.04
C THR A 367 12.68 -28.55 11.10
N ASP A 368 11.87 -28.07 10.16
CA ASP A 368 11.43 -26.67 10.13
C ASP A 368 10.54 -26.31 11.32
N ILE A 369 9.62 -27.20 11.73
CA ILE A 369 8.80 -27.03 12.94
C ILE A 369 9.68 -26.79 14.16
N LYS A 370 10.67 -27.65 14.39
CA LYS A 370 11.61 -27.52 15.52
C LYS A 370 12.44 -26.24 15.44
N HIS A 371 12.83 -25.81 14.23
CA HIS A 371 13.53 -24.55 14.03
C HIS A 371 12.66 -23.35 14.41
N CYS A 372 11.41 -23.31 13.93
CA CYS A 372 10.44 -22.27 14.29
C CYS A 372 10.24 -22.18 15.80
N GLN A 373 9.99 -23.32 16.45
CA GLN A 373 9.73 -23.39 17.89
C GLN A 373 10.96 -22.99 18.72
N HIS A 374 12.12 -23.59 18.46
CA HIS A 374 13.27 -23.46 19.35
C HIS A 374 14.22 -22.32 18.97
N ALA A 375 14.41 -22.03 17.69
CA ALA A 375 15.33 -20.99 17.24
C ALA A 375 14.65 -19.63 17.08
N LYS A 376 13.33 -19.59 16.85
CA LYS A 376 12.58 -18.36 16.59
C LYS A 376 11.49 -18.05 17.61
N ASN A 377 11.19 -18.97 18.53
CA ASN A 377 10.10 -18.83 19.48
C ASN A 377 8.74 -18.56 18.79
N VAL A 378 8.51 -19.25 17.68
CA VAL A 378 7.29 -19.18 16.88
C VAL A 378 6.42 -20.39 17.21
N THR A 379 5.16 -20.16 17.57
CA THR A 379 4.17 -21.22 17.77
C THR A 379 3.79 -21.83 16.42
N VAL A 380 3.81 -23.16 16.31
CA VAL A 380 3.46 -23.89 15.09
C VAL A 380 2.25 -24.78 15.34
N LEU A 381 1.17 -24.51 14.61
CA LEU A 381 -0.09 -25.27 14.69
C LEU A 381 -0.29 -26.11 13.43
N LEU A 382 -1.03 -27.21 13.55
CA LEU A 382 -1.57 -27.93 12.40
C LEU A 382 -3.06 -27.62 12.28
N SER A 383 -3.48 -27.10 11.13
CA SER A 383 -4.90 -26.90 10.84
C SER A 383 -5.52 -28.14 10.20
N ILE A 384 -6.67 -28.56 10.72
CA ILE A 384 -7.49 -29.62 10.17
C ILE A 384 -8.66 -29.01 9.39
N GLY A 385 -8.99 -29.63 8.27
CA GLY A 385 -10.11 -29.22 7.41
C GLY A 385 -9.65 -28.37 6.24
N GLY A 386 -10.01 -27.09 6.27
CA GLY A 386 -9.83 -26.15 5.15
C GLY A 386 -10.79 -26.42 4.00
N ASP A 387 -10.34 -26.04 2.79
CA ASP A 387 -11.12 -26.12 1.54
C ASP A 387 -11.36 -27.56 1.02
N GLY A 388 -10.90 -28.58 1.76
CA GLY A 388 -11.16 -29.98 1.43
C GLY A 388 -12.62 -30.39 1.69
N ASP A 389 -13.05 -31.49 1.05
CA ASP A 389 -14.39 -32.07 1.20
C ASP A 389 -14.39 -33.49 1.79
N GLN A 390 -13.22 -34.04 2.11
CA GLN A 390 -13.04 -35.43 2.55
C GLN A 390 -12.88 -35.57 4.06
N TYR A 391 -13.64 -34.79 4.83
CA TYR A 391 -13.66 -34.90 6.29
C TYR A 391 -15.08 -34.85 6.85
N SER A 392 -15.35 -35.71 7.84
CA SER A 392 -16.62 -35.71 8.58
C SER A 392 -16.47 -36.46 9.90
N LEU A 393 -17.23 -36.03 10.90
CA LEU A 393 -17.27 -36.66 12.23
C LEU A 393 -18.73 -37.03 12.59
N PRO A 394 -19.34 -38.02 11.92
CA PRO A 394 -20.75 -38.34 12.11
C PRO A 394 -21.07 -38.92 13.51
N THR A 395 -20.07 -39.37 14.26
CA THR A 395 -20.26 -39.97 15.59
C THR A 395 -19.20 -39.47 16.61
N PRO A 396 -19.49 -39.57 17.93
CA PRO A 396 -18.49 -39.31 18.96
C PRO A 396 -17.26 -40.23 18.82
N ARG A 397 -17.45 -41.45 18.30
CA ARG A 397 -16.36 -42.38 18.03
C ARG A 397 -15.43 -41.90 16.92
N SER A 398 -15.97 -41.34 15.83
CA SER A 398 -15.12 -40.73 14.79
C SER A 398 -14.30 -39.56 15.34
N ALA A 399 -14.89 -38.72 16.22
CA ALA A 399 -14.15 -37.65 16.88
C ALA A 399 -13.03 -38.20 17.78
N LYS A 400 -13.30 -39.28 18.52
CA LYS A 400 -12.27 -39.99 19.30
C LYS A 400 -11.13 -40.53 18.43
N ASP A 401 -11.46 -41.20 17.34
CA ASP A 401 -10.46 -41.83 16.48
C ASP A 401 -9.56 -40.76 15.83
N VAL A 402 -10.14 -39.61 15.44
CA VAL A 402 -9.37 -38.46 14.94
C VAL A 402 -8.53 -37.81 16.04
N ALA A 403 -9.06 -37.62 17.25
CA ALA A 403 -8.29 -37.10 18.38
C ALA A 403 -7.08 -37.99 18.71
N ASP A 404 -7.29 -39.32 18.72
CA ASP A 404 -6.22 -40.30 18.95
C ASP A 404 -5.19 -40.27 17.82
N HIS A 405 -5.63 -40.14 16.57
CA HIS A 405 -4.71 -40.00 15.44
C HIS A 405 -3.87 -38.72 15.55
N LEU A 406 -4.48 -37.56 15.76
CA LEU A 406 -3.77 -36.28 15.92
C LEU A 406 -2.76 -36.36 17.07
N TRP A 407 -3.17 -36.94 18.21
CA TRP A 407 -2.30 -37.11 19.37
C TRP A 407 -1.04 -37.91 19.06
N HIS A 408 -1.19 -39.04 18.35
CA HIS A 408 -0.08 -39.96 18.09
C HIS A 408 0.73 -39.63 16.82
N ALA A 409 0.15 -38.93 15.85
CA ALA A 409 0.80 -38.60 14.57
C ALA A 409 1.51 -37.24 14.59
N TYR A 410 0.97 -36.24 15.30
CA TYR A 410 1.44 -34.85 15.22
C TYR A 410 1.74 -34.20 16.58
N LEU A 411 1.09 -34.65 17.67
CA LEU A 411 1.30 -34.12 19.02
C LEU A 411 2.24 -35.02 19.83
N GLY A 412 2.18 -34.92 21.17
CA GLY A 412 3.11 -35.58 22.11
C GLY A 412 2.90 -37.08 22.31
N GLY A 413 1.92 -37.69 21.66
CA GLY A 413 1.70 -39.13 21.73
C GLY A 413 2.64 -39.93 20.84
N GLY A 414 2.77 -41.22 21.14
CA GLY A 414 3.41 -42.19 20.26
C GLY A 414 2.67 -43.52 20.31
N ARG A 415 2.41 -44.13 19.15
CA ARG A 415 1.76 -45.44 19.06
C ARG A 415 2.37 -46.24 17.93
N HIS A 416 2.74 -47.49 18.21
CA HIS A 416 3.25 -48.40 17.20
C HIS A 416 2.24 -48.57 16.06
N GLY A 417 2.70 -48.44 14.82
CA GLY A 417 1.86 -48.51 13.62
C GLY A 417 1.17 -47.21 13.21
N VAL A 418 1.33 -46.10 13.96
CA VAL A 418 0.89 -44.77 13.52
C VAL A 418 2.06 -44.05 12.86
N PHE A 419 1.93 -43.74 11.57
CA PHE A 419 2.92 -42.96 10.84
C PHE A 419 2.88 -41.50 11.30
N ARG A 420 4.06 -40.91 11.54
CA ARG A 420 4.22 -39.48 11.88
C ARG A 420 4.76 -38.73 10.66
N PRO A 421 3.92 -37.93 9.96
CA PRO A 421 4.35 -37.29 8.71
C PRO A 421 5.49 -36.30 8.88
N PHE A 422 5.55 -35.62 10.02
CA PHE A 422 6.63 -34.67 10.35
C PHE A 422 7.74 -35.32 11.19
N GLY A 423 7.89 -36.64 11.11
CA GLY A 423 8.88 -37.38 11.90
C GLY A 423 8.63 -37.23 13.41
N ASP A 424 9.69 -36.94 14.16
CA ASP A 424 9.64 -36.77 15.61
C ASP A 424 9.30 -35.33 16.06
N ALA A 425 8.94 -34.44 15.13
CA ALA A 425 8.44 -33.12 15.49
C ALA A 425 7.06 -33.19 16.15
N VAL A 426 6.81 -32.28 17.09
CA VAL A 426 5.56 -32.14 17.83
C VAL A 426 5.06 -30.72 17.61
N VAL A 427 3.88 -30.56 16.99
CA VAL A 427 3.25 -29.24 16.85
C VAL A 427 2.71 -28.76 18.20
N ASP A 428 2.61 -27.45 18.38
CA ASP A 428 2.15 -26.84 19.64
C ASP A 428 0.64 -27.01 19.86
N GLY A 429 -0.10 -27.27 18.79
CA GLY A 429 -1.55 -27.32 18.85
C GLY A 429 -2.25 -27.63 17.53
N ILE A 430 -3.58 -27.61 17.61
CA ILE A 430 -4.49 -27.90 16.50
C ILE A 430 -5.38 -26.69 16.25
N ASP A 431 -5.45 -26.27 14.98
CA ASP A 431 -6.43 -25.30 14.48
C ASP A 431 -7.60 -26.04 13.81
N LEU A 432 -8.82 -25.69 14.17
CA LEU A 432 -10.03 -26.23 13.58
C LEU A 432 -10.58 -25.26 12.53
N TYR A 433 -10.29 -25.51 11.26
CA TYR A 433 -10.83 -24.77 10.12
C TYR A 433 -11.86 -25.65 9.42
N ILE A 434 -13.12 -25.60 9.86
CA ILE A 434 -14.15 -26.54 9.38
C ILE A 434 -15.19 -25.83 8.51
N ASP A 435 -15.08 -26.01 7.19
CA ASP A 435 -15.93 -25.33 6.20
C ASP A 435 -17.01 -26.23 5.58
N HIS A 436 -16.76 -27.53 5.42
CA HIS A 436 -17.65 -28.45 4.67
C HIS A 436 -18.02 -29.74 5.43
N GLY A 437 -17.70 -29.87 6.72
CA GLY A 437 -17.76 -31.13 7.48
C GLY A 437 -19.10 -31.45 8.20
N GLY A 438 -20.09 -30.55 8.13
CA GLY A 438 -21.35 -30.64 8.88
C GLY A 438 -21.18 -30.47 10.40
N SER A 439 -22.23 -30.11 11.15
CA SER A 439 -22.12 -29.64 12.54
C SER A 439 -21.71 -30.69 13.59
N ALA A 440 -21.47 -31.95 13.20
CA ALA A 440 -21.42 -33.06 14.14
C ALA A 440 -20.04 -33.27 14.80
N ASN A 441 -20.04 -33.40 16.13
CA ASN A 441 -18.96 -33.93 17.00
C ASN A 441 -17.60 -33.19 16.99
N TYR A 442 -17.53 -31.94 16.53
CA TYR A 442 -16.32 -31.11 16.64
C TYR A 442 -16.09 -30.56 18.06
N ASP A 443 -17.17 -30.39 18.82
CA ASP A 443 -17.19 -30.18 20.27
C ASP A 443 -16.56 -31.36 21.03
N GLU A 444 -16.94 -32.59 20.66
CA GLU A 444 -16.37 -33.81 21.21
C GLU A 444 -14.88 -33.94 20.86
N LEU A 445 -14.49 -33.61 19.62
CA LEU A 445 -13.09 -33.59 19.21
C LEU A 445 -12.28 -32.60 20.06
N ALA A 446 -12.78 -31.37 20.23
CA ALA A 446 -12.13 -30.35 21.07
C ALA A 446 -12.00 -30.82 22.53
N THR A 447 -13.06 -31.43 23.09
CA THR A 447 -13.06 -31.98 24.45
C THR A 447 -11.96 -33.02 24.63
N ARG A 448 -11.88 -33.99 23.72
CA ARG A 448 -10.88 -35.07 23.78
C ARG A 448 -9.46 -34.61 23.61
N LEU A 449 -9.22 -33.59 22.78
CA LEU A 449 -7.90 -32.98 22.65
C LEU A 449 -7.53 -32.19 23.91
N GLY A 450 -8.48 -31.46 24.49
CA GLY A 450 -8.29 -30.73 25.75
C GLY A 450 -7.93 -31.64 26.93
N GLU A 451 -8.54 -32.84 27.01
CA GLU A 451 -8.23 -33.85 28.03
C GLU A 451 -6.79 -34.38 27.97
N ARG A 452 -6.09 -34.26 26.83
CA ARG A 452 -4.69 -34.70 26.71
C ARG A 452 -3.71 -33.79 27.47
N GLY A 453 -4.11 -32.55 27.76
CA GLY A 453 -3.29 -31.54 28.43
C GLY A 453 -2.15 -31.00 27.55
N GLY A 454 -1.86 -29.70 27.65
CA GLY A 454 -0.73 -29.08 26.95
C GLY A 454 -0.88 -28.93 25.43
N VAL A 455 -2.10 -29.06 24.89
CA VAL A 455 -2.41 -28.84 23.47
C VAL A 455 -3.09 -27.48 23.33
N LEU A 456 -2.52 -26.58 22.53
CA LEU A 456 -3.19 -25.32 22.18
C LEU A 456 -4.31 -25.61 21.15
N LEU A 457 -5.55 -25.28 21.51
CA LEU A 457 -6.68 -25.38 20.59
C LEU A 457 -7.05 -24.01 20.06
N THR A 458 -7.11 -23.90 18.74
CA THR A 458 -7.56 -22.70 18.03
C THR A 458 -8.66 -23.06 17.05
N ALA A 459 -9.50 -22.11 16.67
CA ALA A 459 -10.53 -22.34 15.66
C ALA A 459 -10.58 -21.18 14.67
N THR A 460 -10.66 -21.51 13.39
CA THR A 460 -10.81 -20.54 12.31
C THR A 460 -12.23 -20.60 11.77
N VAL A 461 -12.99 -19.52 11.96
CA VAL A 461 -14.44 -19.47 11.80
C VAL A 461 -14.84 -18.35 10.83
N ARG A 462 -16.03 -18.45 10.22
CA ARG A 462 -16.59 -17.37 9.39
C ARG A 462 -17.03 -16.18 10.25
N CYS A 463 -17.09 -14.98 9.66
CA CYS A 463 -17.44 -13.79 10.44
C CYS A 463 -18.91 -13.70 10.88
N MET A 464 -19.86 -14.27 10.15
CA MET A 464 -21.26 -14.34 10.62
C MET A 464 -21.37 -15.37 11.75
N ASP A 465 -21.76 -14.93 12.95
CA ASP A 465 -22.02 -15.79 14.09
C ASP A 465 -23.43 -16.42 14.02
N GLY A 466 -23.62 -17.59 14.62
CA GLY A 466 -24.96 -18.18 14.77
C GLY A 466 -25.55 -18.83 13.52
N GLN A 467 -24.78 -18.96 12.44
CA GLN A 467 -25.05 -19.97 11.41
C GLN A 467 -24.21 -21.18 11.77
N GLU A 468 -24.85 -22.28 12.19
CA GLU A 468 -24.26 -23.53 12.72
C GLU A 468 -23.15 -24.12 11.82
N THR A 469 -22.01 -23.45 11.76
CA THR A 469 -20.79 -23.94 11.15
C THR A 469 -20.07 -24.76 12.21
N SER A 470 -19.58 -25.91 11.79
CA SER A 470 -18.97 -26.92 12.66
C SER A 470 -17.84 -26.39 13.55
N GLY A 471 -17.17 -25.30 13.15
CA GLY A 471 -16.16 -24.61 13.95
C GLY A 471 -16.72 -23.93 15.20
N GLU A 472 -17.94 -23.34 15.15
CA GLU A 472 -18.57 -22.68 16.30
C GLU A 472 -18.89 -23.67 17.42
N ALA A 473 -19.25 -24.91 17.08
CA ALA A 473 -19.49 -25.98 18.06
C ALA A 473 -18.25 -26.28 18.91
N ALA A 474 -17.06 -26.31 18.29
CA ALA A 474 -15.81 -26.49 19.02
C ALA A 474 -15.52 -25.28 19.93
N VAL A 475 -15.76 -24.06 19.45
CA VAL A 475 -15.57 -22.82 20.24
C VAL A 475 -16.52 -22.79 21.45
N ALA A 476 -17.76 -23.26 21.28
CA ALA A 476 -18.78 -23.29 22.34
C ALA A 476 -18.41 -24.17 23.55
N THR A 477 -17.44 -25.09 23.42
CA THR A 477 -16.92 -25.88 24.54
C THR A 477 -16.16 -25.04 25.58
N GLY A 478 -15.68 -23.84 25.20
CA GLY A 478 -14.81 -23.01 26.03
C GLY A 478 -13.36 -23.52 26.13
N LEU A 479 -13.00 -24.56 25.39
CA LEU A 479 -11.63 -25.12 25.37
C LEU A 479 -10.74 -24.47 24.30
N VAL A 480 -11.34 -23.79 23.32
CA VAL A 480 -10.61 -23.06 22.27
C VAL A 480 -10.04 -21.77 22.86
N GLY A 481 -8.71 -21.68 22.93
CA GLY A 481 -8.00 -20.54 23.52
C GLY A 481 -7.86 -19.34 22.57
N ARG A 482 -7.82 -19.58 21.25
CA ARG A 482 -7.77 -18.52 20.23
C ARG A 482 -8.80 -18.75 19.13
N ILE A 483 -9.56 -17.73 18.79
CA ILE A 483 -10.56 -17.73 17.72
C ILE A 483 -10.07 -16.80 16.60
N HIS A 484 -9.88 -17.34 15.41
CA HIS A 484 -9.50 -16.59 14.22
C HIS A 484 -10.75 -16.36 13.36
N VAL A 485 -11.31 -15.15 13.41
CA VAL A 485 -12.56 -14.83 12.71
C VAL A 485 -12.24 -14.32 11.31
N ARG A 486 -12.72 -15.00 10.26
CA ARG A 486 -12.47 -14.63 8.85
C ARG A 486 -13.38 -13.47 8.43
N PHE A 487 -12.83 -12.26 8.38
CA PHE A 487 -13.52 -11.06 7.89
C PHE A 487 -13.30 -10.84 6.39
N TYR A 488 -13.46 -11.91 5.61
CA TYR A 488 -13.34 -11.96 4.15
C TYR A 488 -14.18 -13.12 3.59
N ASP A 489 -14.42 -13.08 2.29
CA ASP A 489 -15.34 -13.91 1.51
C ASP A 489 -16.81 -13.87 1.97
N ASP A 490 -17.21 -12.81 2.69
CA ASP A 490 -18.60 -12.59 3.11
C ASP A 490 -18.89 -11.11 3.38
N ARG A 491 -19.47 -10.40 2.39
CA ARG A 491 -19.78 -8.96 2.48
C ARG A 491 -20.73 -8.58 3.61
N ARG A 492 -21.41 -9.54 4.23
CA ARG A 492 -22.31 -9.28 5.37
C ARG A 492 -21.54 -8.93 6.65
N CYS A 493 -20.26 -9.26 6.72
CA CYS A 493 -19.43 -9.01 7.90
C CYS A 493 -17.97 -8.68 7.58
N SER A 494 -17.52 -8.79 6.33
CA SER A 494 -16.18 -8.37 5.92
C SER A 494 -15.99 -6.86 6.04
N TYR A 495 -14.74 -6.41 6.15
CA TYR A 495 -14.45 -4.98 6.20
C TYR A 495 -14.75 -4.31 4.86
N ASP A 496 -15.49 -3.20 4.90
CA ASP A 496 -15.75 -2.30 3.79
C ASP A 496 -15.49 -0.86 4.26
N SER A 497 -14.66 -0.12 3.54
CA SER A 497 -14.29 1.26 3.90
C SER A 497 -15.47 2.22 3.81
N SER A 498 -16.45 1.92 2.94
CA SER A 498 -17.67 2.71 2.75
C SER A 498 -18.71 2.45 3.83
N GLU A 499 -18.72 1.25 4.41
CA GLU A 499 -19.68 0.86 5.44
C GLU A 499 -19.11 -0.14 6.45
N ARG A 500 -18.72 0.39 7.62
CA ARG A 500 -17.95 -0.36 8.63
C ARG A 500 -18.82 -1.04 9.69
N ARG A 501 -20.10 -0.69 9.78
CA ARG A 501 -21.01 -1.24 10.81
C ARG A 501 -21.11 -2.78 10.75
N PRO A 502 -21.15 -3.44 9.59
CA PRO A 502 -21.24 -4.91 9.54
C PRO A 502 -20.02 -5.60 10.13
N PHE A 503 -18.81 -5.17 9.76
CA PHE A 503 -17.55 -5.65 10.34
C PHE A 503 -17.51 -5.48 11.85
N TYR A 504 -17.81 -4.27 12.33
CA TYR A 504 -17.73 -4.00 13.76
C TYR A 504 -18.83 -4.71 14.57
N GLY A 505 -20.03 -4.84 14.01
CA GLY A 505 -21.13 -5.60 14.62
C GLY A 505 -20.76 -7.08 14.81
N ALA A 506 -20.20 -7.71 13.77
CA ALA A 506 -19.72 -9.09 13.85
C ALA A 506 -18.57 -9.24 14.86
N TRP A 507 -17.61 -8.30 14.85
CA TRP A 507 -16.52 -8.27 15.84
C TRP A 507 -17.05 -8.23 17.29
N LEU A 508 -18.02 -7.35 17.58
CA LEU A 508 -18.63 -7.26 18.89
C LEU A 508 -19.41 -8.52 19.26
N GLY A 509 -20.08 -9.16 18.30
CA GLY A 509 -20.78 -10.44 18.51
C GLY A 509 -19.83 -11.53 18.99
N TRP A 510 -18.73 -11.76 18.27
CA TRP A 510 -17.71 -12.75 18.65
C TRP A 510 -17.05 -12.45 19.99
N THR A 511 -16.62 -11.21 20.21
CA THR A 511 -15.89 -10.83 21.42
C THR A 511 -16.77 -10.88 22.67
N ALA A 512 -18.04 -10.46 22.57
CA ALA A 512 -18.98 -10.52 23.68
C ALA A 512 -19.41 -11.96 24.01
N ARG A 513 -19.61 -12.80 22.99
CA ARG A 513 -20.06 -14.20 23.18
C ARG A 513 -18.97 -15.09 23.77
N TYR A 514 -17.71 -14.84 23.42
CA TYR A 514 -16.56 -15.68 23.82
C TYR A 514 -15.50 -14.87 24.58
N ALA A 515 -15.92 -14.20 25.67
CA ALA A 515 -15.07 -13.30 26.45
C ALA A 515 -13.80 -13.97 27.06
N ASN A 516 -13.81 -15.30 27.22
CA ASN A 516 -12.68 -16.06 27.78
C ASN A 516 -11.64 -16.50 26.73
N ALA A 517 -11.93 -16.35 25.44
CA ALA A 517 -11.02 -16.70 24.36
C ALA A 517 -10.37 -15.43 23.77
N SER A 518 -9.14 -15.56 23.30
CA SER A 518 -8.46 -14.53 22.52
C SER A 518 -9.04 -14.49 21.10
N VAL A 519 -9.61 -13.36 20.68
CA VAL A 519 -10.23 -13.22 19.36
C VAL A 519 -9.31 -12.44 18.43
N HIS A 520 -9.05 -12.96 17.24
CA HIS A 520 -8.15 -12.39 16.25
C HIS A 520 -8.90 -12.05 14.97
N VAL A 521 -8.52 -10.92 14.35
CA VAL A 521 -9.08 -10.45 13.08
C VAL A 521 -8.40 -11.20 11.94
N GLY A 522 -9.14 -12.07 11.25
CA GLY A 522 -8.68 -12.78 10.06
C GLY A 522 -8.83 -11.93 8.81
N LEU A 523 -7.72 -11.66 8.12
CA LEU A 523 -7.65 -10.79 6.93
C LEU A 523 -6.95 -11.50 5.76
N PRO A 524 -7.33 -11.20 4.51
CA PRO A 524 -6.53 -11.55 3.35
C PRO A 524 -5.19 -10.79 3.41
N ALA A 525 -4.10 -11.44 3.03
CA ALA A 525 -2.77 -10.82 3.04
C ALA A 525 -2.50 -9.97 1.78
N ALA A 526 -3.37 -10.03 0.77
CA ALA A 526 -3.31 -9.20 -0.43
C ALA A 526 -4.74 -8.95 -0.96
N TRP A 527 -4.89 -7.93 -1.80
CA TRP A 527 -6.18 -7.51 -2.34
C TRP A 527 -6.86 -8.58 -3.22
N ASP A 528 -6.08 -9.48 -3.81
CA ASP A 528 -6.50 -10.59 -4.68
C ASP A 528 -6.44 -11.96 -3.96
N ALA A 529 -6.24 -11.97 -2.64
CA ALA A 529 -6.18 -13.21 -1.85
C ALA A 529 -7.57 -13.74 -1.44
N ALA A 530 -8.60 -12.90 -1.54
CA ALA A 530 -10.01 -13.21 -1.27
C ALA A 530 -10.90 -12.34 -2.16
N SER A 531 -12.20 -12.63 -2.21
CA SER A 531 -13.17 -11.87 -3.01
C SER A 531 -13.51 -10.48 -2.42
N ASP A 532 -13.35 -10.32 -1.11
CA ASP A 532 -13.53 -9.06 -0.37
C ASP A 532 -12.70 -9.06 0.94
N GLY A 533 -12.88 -8.05 1.79
CA GLY A 533 -12.35 -8.05 3.16
C GLY A 533 -10.87 -7.73 3.31
N TRP A 534 -10.12 -7.55 2.21
CA TRP A 534 -8.77 -6.99 2.28
C TRP A 534 -8.81 -5.55 2.78
N ILE A 535 -8.01 -5.26 3.80
CA ILE A 535 -7.91 -3.92 4.40
C ILE A 535 -6.55 -3.35 4.03
N ASN A 536 -6.48 -2.16 3.45
CA ASN A 536 -5.19 -1.48 3.30
C ASN A 536 -4.53 -1.24 4.68
N PRO A 537 -3.20 -1.34 4.85
CA PRO A 537 -2.55 -1.14 6.14
C PRO A 537 -2.91 0.16 6.87
N ALA A 538 -3.18 1.24 6.12
CA ALA A 538 -3.61 2.52 6.70
C ALA A 538 -5.02 2.43 7.30
N ALA A 539 -5.98 1.95 6.52
CA ALA A 539 -7.34 1.67 6.97
C ALA A 539 -7.35 0.68 8.16
N LEU A 540 -6.43 -0.30 8.18
CA LEU A 540 -6.25 -1.17 9.33
C LEU A 540 -5.89 -0.35 10.59
N VAL A 541 -4.94 0.58 10.50
CA VAL A 541 -4.48 1.39 11.65
C VAL A 541 -5.49 2.45 12.09
N PHE A 542 -6.09 3.18 11.15
CA PHE A 542 -6.91 4.33 11.47
C PHE A 542 -8.39 4.00 11.64
N ASP A 543 -8.86 2.88 11.07
CA ASP A 543 -10.27 2.52 11.12
C ASP A 543 -10.53 1.22 11.88
N ALA A 544 -9.90 0.10 11.48
CA ALA A 544 -10.23 -1.20 12.06
C ALA A 544 -9.61 -1.43 13.44
N LEU A 545 -8.31 -1.17 13.62
CA LEU A 545 -7.60 -1.38 14.88
C LEU A 545 -8.17 -0.59 16.07
N PRO A 546 -8.55 0.69 15.94
CA PRO A 546 -9.17 1.43 17.04
C PRO A 546 -10.49 0.81 17.51
N LEU A 547 -11.24 0.19 16.60
CA LEU A 547 -12.49 -0.50 16.93
C LEU A 547 -12.23 -1.83 17.65
N VAL A 548 -11.30 -2.64 17.13
CA VAL A 548 -11.07 -3.99 17.65
C VAL A 548 -10.25 -4.02 18.94
N ARG A 549 -9.23 -3.14 19.08
CA ARG A 549 -8.41 -3.02 20.29
C ARG A 549 -9.18 -2.52 21.51
N GLY A 550 -10.33 -1.88 21.30
CA GLY A 550 -11.23 -1.48 22.38
C GLY A 550 -11.86 -2.65 23.13
N THR A 551 -11.78 -3.88 22.60
CA THR A 551 -12.34 -5.07 23.25
C THR A 551 -11.31 -5.78 24.15
N PRO A 552 -11.70 -6.26 25.35
CA PRO A 552 -10.76 -6.82 26.33
C PRO A 552 -9.97 -8.05 25.85
N ASN A 553 -10.57 -8.85 24.97
CA ASN A 553 -10.05 -10.11 24.48
C ASN A 553 -9.54 -10.05 23.02
N TYR A 554 -9.24 -8.85 22.50
CA TYR A 554 -8.48 -8.71 21.26
C TYR A 554 -7.11 -9.39 21.37
N GLY A 555 -6.85 -10.31 20.45
CA GLY A 555 -5.64 -11.14 20.41
C GLY A 555 -4.63 -10.79 19.33
N GLY A 556 -5.08 -10.15 18.25
CA GLY A 556 -4.22 -9.82 17.11
C GLY A 556 -4.86 -10.04 15.75
N VAL A 557 -4.03 -10.30 14.75
CA VAL A 557 -4.43 -10.48 13.34
C VAL A 557 -3.95 -11.83 12.82
N VAL A 558 -4.77 -12.49 12.00
CA VAL A 558 -4.41 -13.70 11.28
C VAL A 558 -4.47 -13.45 9.77
N LEU A 559 -3.41 -13.78 9.05
CA LEU A 559 -3.29 -13.53 7.62
C LEU A 559 -3.54 -14.80 6.79
N TRP A 560 -4.45 -14.67 5.83
CA TRP A 560 -4.65 -15.62 4.75
C TRP A 560 -4.00 -15.11 3.46
N ASN A 561 -2.87 -15.63 3.01
CA ASN A 561 -1.98 -16.62 3.61
C ASN A 561 -0.52 -16.22 3.27
N ARG A 562 0.45 -17.07 3.62
CA ARG A 562 1.88 -16.79 3.43
C ARG A 562 2.25 -16.53 1.97
N HIS A 563 1.65 -17.22 1.02
CA HIS A 563 1.90 -16.97 -0.42
C HIS A 563 1.62 -15.52 -0.79
N PHE A 564 0.43 -15.05 -0.45
CA PHE A 564 0.03 -13.67 -0.72
C PHE A 564 0.85 -12.67 0.08
N ASP A 565 1.10 -12.96 1.36
CA ASP A 565 1.90 -12.11 2.23
C ASP A 565 3.35 -11.97 1.77
N ARG A 566 3.93 -13.04 1.19
CA ARG A 566 5.27 -12.99 0.60
C ARG A 566 5.35 -11.99 -0.54
N ARG A 567 4.29 -11.88 -1.34
CA ARG A 567 4.24 -10.99 -2.51
C ARG A 567 3.89 -9.56 -2.10
N SER A 568 2.93 -9.37 -1.20
CA SER A 568 2.46 -8.05 -0.76
C SER A 568 3.30 -7.42 0.36
N ARG A 569 4.03 -8.24 1.14
CA ARG A 569 4.71 -7.87 2.39
C ARG A 569 3.77 -7.29 3.45
N TYR A 570 2.49 -7.63 3.41
CA TYR A 570 1.46 -7.05 4.25
C TYR A 570 1.73 -7.23 5.75
N GLY A 571 2.07 -8.44 6.19
CA GLY A 571 2.45 -8.77 7.56
C GLY A 571 3.66 -7.99 8.06
N GLN A 572 4.68 -7.81 7.21
CA GLN A 572 5.84 -6.98 7.53
C GLN A 572 5.44 -5.52 7.77
N THR A 573 4.50 -5.01 6.98
CA THR A 573 3.98 -3.64 7.13
C THR A 573 3.17 -3.49 8.41
N ILE A 574 2.25 -4.41 8.71
CA ILE A 574 1.30 -4.24 9.82
C ILE A 574 1.87 -4.65 11.17
N LYS A 575 2.92 -5.49 11.23
CA LYS A 575 3.45 -6.03 12.48
C LYS A 575 3.77 -4.95 13.53
N GLY A 576 4.46 -3.89 13.12
CA GLY A 576 4.82 -2.79 14.03
C GLY A 576 3.63 -1.91 14.43
N MET A 577 2.47 -2.14 13.83
CA MET A 577 1.24 -1.38 14.04
C MET A 577 0.23 -2.14 14.91
N LEU A 578 0.43 -3.45 15.13
CA LEU A 578 -0.36 -4.34 16.02
C LEU A 578 0.12 -4.28 17.46
#